data_AF-A0A3S8TL19-F1
#
_entry.id   AF-A0A3S8TL19-F1
#
_cell.length_a   1.000
_cell.length_b   1.000
_cell.length_c   1.000
_cell.angle_alpha   90.00
_cell.angle_beta   90.00
_cell.angle_gamma   90.00
#
_symmetry.space_group_name_H-M   'P 1'
#
loop_
_entity.id
_entity.type
_entity.pdbx_description
1 polymer ?
#
loop_
_entity_poly.entity_id
_entity_poly.type
_entity_poly.pdbx_seq_one_letter_code
_entity_poly.pdbx_strand_id
1 'polypeptide(L)'
;MAMKAIDFTLGNPPNCFTKCHPKVRVLTVRCSAPSSFSDGATILGLQDRPWKVSDARLVLEDGSVWRAKSFGASGTQVGEVVFNTSLTGYQEILTDPSYAGQFVLMTNPHIGNTGVNFDDEESRQCFLAGLVIRSLSISTSNWRYKETLGDYLEKRNIMGIYDVDTRAITRRLRQDGSLIGVLSTEQSKTDEELLEMSRSWDIVGVDLISGVSCKTPYEWVDKTDLEWEFNTDGRDAKSFHVCGLEF
;
A
#
# COMPACT_ATOMS: atom_id res chain seq x y z
N MET A 1 -0.73 -55.48 8.18
CA MET A 1 -0.51 -56.23 6.92
C MET A 1 0.18 -55.31 5.94
N ALA A 2 1.09 -55.87 5.15
CA ALA A 2 2.17 -55.23 4.41
C ALA A 2 1.82 -54.00 3.55
N MET A 3 2.71 -53.00 3.54
CA MET A 3 2.91 -52.13 2.38
C MET A 3 4.39 -52.12 2.00
N LYS A 4 4.61 -52.38 0.71
CA LYS A 4 5.90 -52.56 0.03
C LYS A 4 6.68 -51.25 0.02
N ALA A 5 7.92 -51.30 0.51
CA ALA A 5 8.94 -50.33 0.13
C ALA A 5 9.51 -50.76 -1.23
N ILE A 6 9.53 -49.84 -2.20
CA ILE A 6 10.24 -50.00 -3.45
C ILE A 6 11.69 -49.60 -3.18
N ASP A 7 12.55 -50.60 -2.99
CA ASP A 7 14.00 -50.43 -2.96
C ASP A 7 14.49 -50.12 -4.37
N PHE A 8 15.14 -48.96 -4.55
CA PHE A 8 15.99 -48.70 -5.71
C PHE A 8 17.45 -48.72 -5.23
N THR A 9 18.09 -49.88 -5.42
CA THR A 9 19.52 -50.07 -5.28
C THR A 9 20.24 -49.40 -6.45
N LEU A 10 21.23 -48.56 -6.17
CA LEU A 10 22.18 -48.08 -7.18
C LEU A 10 23.51 -48.83 -6.98
N GLY A 11 23.78 -49.75 -7.89
CA GLY A 11 25.05 -50.45 -7.99
C GLY A 11 26.17 -49.52 -8.45
N ASN A 12 27.37 -49.73 -7.91
CA ASN A 12 28.57 -48.99 -8.28
C ASN A 12 29.37 -49.84 -9.30
N PRO A 13 29.70 -49.36 -10.51
CA PRO A 13 30.59 -50.09 -11.41
C PRO A 13 32.07 -49.85 -11.02
N PRO A 14 32.99 -50.79 -11.31
CA PRO A 14 34.38 -50.69 -10.88
C PRO A 14 35.22 -49.76 -11.78
N ASN A 15 36.12 -49.02 -11.10
CA ASN A 15 37.25 -48.20 -11.55
C ASN A 15 37.68 -48.22 -13.04
N CYS A 16 37.82 -47.01 -13.61
CA CYS A 16 39.03 -46.63 -14.34
C CYS A 16 39.13 -45.10 -14.55
N PHE A 17 40.37 -44.60 -14.53
CA PHE A 17 40.84 -43.25 -14.87
C PHE A 17 40.99 -42.19 -13.77
N THR A 18 42.25 -41.79 -13.65
CA THR A 18 42.85 -40.72 -12.86
C THR A 18 42.50 -39.33 -13.41
N LYS A 19 42.12 -38.40 -12.52
CA LYS A 19 42.51 -36.98 -12.55
C LYS A 19 42.00 -36.22 -11.31
N CYS A 20 42.84 -35.33 -10.82
CA CYS A 20 42.65 -34.52 -9.62
C CYS A 20 41.65 -33.38 -9.89
N HIS A 21 40.59 -33.26 -9.09
CA HIS A 21 39.68 -32.10 -9.06
C HIS A 21 39.19 -31.83 -7.61
N PRO A 22 38.90 -30.56 -7.25
CA PRO A 22 38.66 -30.16 -5.86
C PRO A 22 37.33 -30.76 -5.36
N LYS A 23 37.29 -31.13 -4.07
CA LYS A 23 36.11 -31.69 -3.42
C LYS A 23 34.96 -30.68 -3.40
N VAL A 24 34.05 -30.76 -4.36
CA VAL A 24 32.74 -30.09 -4.30
C VAL A 24 31.85 -30.92 -3.37
N ARG A 25 31.54 -30.39 -2.18
CA ARG A 25 30.49 -30.93 -1.32
C ARG A 25 29.14 -30.39 -1.79
N VAL A 26 28.40 -31.20 -2.51
CA VAL A 26 27.00 -30.91 -2.84
C VAL A 26 26.15 -31.29 -1.62
N LEU A 27 25.52 -30.31 -0.99
CA LEU A 27 24.57 -30.52 0.10
C LEU A 27 23.15 -30.47 -0.48
N THR A 28 22.55 -31.64 -0.70
CA THR A 28 21.17 -31.72 -1.18
C THR A 28 20.22 -31.71 0.01
N VAL A 29 19.55 -30.59 0.24
CA VAL A 29 18.47 -30.50 1.23
C VAL A 29 17.20 -31.06 0.61
N ARG A 30 16.68 -32.15 1.16
CA ARG A 30 15.34 -32.67 0.85
C ARG A 30 14.38 -32.18 1.92
N CYS A 31 13.44 -31.32 1.53
CA CYS A 31 12.27 -31.02 2.35
C CYS A 31 11.15 -32.00 1.98
N SER A 32 10.66 -32.75 2.96
CA SER A 32 9.42 -33.52 2.85
C SER A 32 8.35 -32.85 3.72
N ALA A 33 7.25 -32.42 3.11
CA ALA A 33 6.05 -32.01 3.83
C ALA A 33 5.21 -33.27 4.14
N PRO A 34 4.72 -33.47 5.38
CA PRO A 34 3.81 -34.55 5.67
C PRO A 34 2.45 -34.27 5.01
N SER A 35 2.05 -35.18 4.12
CA SER A 35 0.70 -35.24 3.58
C SER A 35 -0.19 -36.04 4.52
N SER A 36 -1.01 -35.36 5.32
CA SER A 36 -2.23 -35.97 5.89
C SER A 36 -3.15 -34.88 6.42
N PHE A 37 -4.19 -34.58 5.63
CA PHE A 37 -5.43 -34.00 6.12
C PHE A 37 -6.28 -35.14 6.69
N SER A 38 -6.58 -35.09 7.98
CA SER A 38 -7.72 -35.79 8.57
C SER A 38 -8.19 -35.02 9.80
N ASP A 39 -9.40 -34.51 9.67
CA ASP A 39 -10.38 -33.99 10.63
C ASP A 39 -9.99 -33.86 12.11
N GLY A 40 -10.20 -32.65 12.63
CA GLY A 40 -10.64 -32.44 14.00
C GLY A 40 -9.57 -32.51 15.10
N ALA A 41 -8.53 -31.70 15.01
CA ALA A 41 -7.71 -31.35 16.18
C ALA A 41 -7.16 -29.93 16.06
N THR A 42 -7.44 -29.09 17.05
CA THR A 42 -6.84 -27.77 17.22
C THR A 42 -5.31 -27.91 17.23
N ILE A 43 -4.66 -27.48 16.13
CA ILE A 43 -3.20 -27.46 16.05
C ILE A 43 -2.67 -26.30 16.91
N LEU A 44 -2.35 -26.62 18.17
CA LEU A 44 -1.42 -25.85 18.99
C LEU A 44 -0.03 -25.98 18.38
N GLY A 45 0.37 -25.04 17.52
CA GLY A 45 1.73 -25.02 16.96
C GLY A 45 1.91 -24.42 15.57
N LEU A 46 1.10 -23.45 15.15
CA LEU A 46 1.53 -22.57 14.06
C LEU A 46 2.63 -21.65 14.61
N GLN A 47 3.89 -21.97 14.30
CA GLN A 47 5.00 -21.03 14.51
C GLN A 47 4.61 -19.70 13.85
N ASP A 48 4.66 -18.60 14.61
CA ASP A 48 4.47 -17.26 14.06
C ASP A 48 5.45 -17.05 12.92
N ARG A 49 4.91 -16.87 11.71
CA ARG A 49 5.74 -16.58 10.54
C ARG A 49 6.37 -15.20 10.78
N PRO A 50 7.69 -15.03 10.62
CA PRO A 50 8.33 -13.74 10.88
C PRO A 50 7.99 -12.66 9.84
N TRP A 51 7.22 -13.00 8.80
CA TRP A 51 6.74 -12.07 7.79
C TRP A 51 5.21 -11.96 7.81
N LYS A 52 4.71 -10.72 7.68
CA LYS A 52 3.29 -10.45 7.54
C LYS A 52 2.74 -11.16 6.30
N VAL A 53 1.67 -11.92 6.49
CA VAL A 53 0.92 -12.59 5.42
C VAL A 53 -0.08 -11.60 4.83
N SER A 54 -0.43 -11.76 3.55
CA SER A 54 -1.45 -10.94 2.91
C SER A 54 -2.79 -11.05 3.64
N ASP A 55 -3.23 -9.94 4.22
CA ASP A 55 -4.45 -9.78 5.02
C ASP A 55 -5.40 -8.72 4.43
N ALA A 56 -5.06 -8.14 3.28
CA ALA A 56 -5.86 -7.17 2.56
C ALA A 56 -6.07 -7.57 1.10
N ARG A 57 -7.16 -7.08 0.51
CA ARG A 57 -7.50 -7.25 -0.90
C ARG A 57 -7.89 -5.90 -1.50
N LEU A 58 -7.38 -5.64 -2.70
CA LEU A 58 -7.88 -4.58 -3.59
C LEU A 58 -8.61 -5.26 -4.75
N VAL A 59 -9.92 -5.02 -4.84
CA VAL A 59 -10.77 -5.53 -5.92
C VAL A 59 -11.17 -4.37 -6.79
N LEU A 60 -10.93 -4.46 -8.10
CA LEU A 60 -11.32 -3.44 -9.07
C LEU A 60 -12.59 -3.86 -9.82
N GLU A 61 -13.34 -2.89 -10.35
CA GLU A 61 -14.59 -3.11 -11.11
C GLU A 61 -14.46 -4.07 -12.32
N ASP A 62 -13.24 -4.16 -12.86
CA ASP A 62 -12.86 -5.01 -13.98
C ASP A 62 -12.75 -6.51 -13.60
N GLY A 63 -12.92 -6.84 -12.31
CA GLY A 63 -12.81 -8.19 -11.77
C GLY A 63 -11.40 -8.59 -11.33
N SER A 64 -10.41 -7.69 -11.42
CA SER A 64 -9.06 -7.99 -10.94
C SER A 64 -8.99 -7.91 -9.41
N VAL A 65 -8.34 -8.92 -8.81
CA VAL A 65 -8.18 -9.05 -7.36
C VAL A 65 -6.70 -9.07 -7.03
N TRP A 66 -6.27 -8.12 -6.21
CA TRP A 66 -4.89 -7.96 -5.78
C TRP A 66 -4.78 -8.24 -4.29
N ARG A 67 -4.00 -9.27 -3.92
CA ARG A 67 -3.71 -9.58 -2.52
C ARG A 67 -2.58 -8.69 -2.02
N ALA A 68 -2.78 -8.11 -0.86
CA ALA A 68 -1.91 -7.10 -0.27
C ALA A 68 -1.77 -7.32 1.23
N LYS A 69 -0.88 -6.55 1.85
CA LYS A 69 -0.73 -6.44 3.30
C LYS A 69 -1.29 -5.11 3.75
N SER A 70 -2.10 -5.10 4.81
CA SER A 70 -2.70 -3.90 5.38
C SER A 70 -1.68 -3.09 6.20
N PHE A 71 -1.91 -1.79 6.32
CA PHE A 71 -1.32 -0.91 7.34
C PHE A 71 -2.25 0.29 7.56
N GLY A 72 -2.14 0.98 8.69
CA GLY A 72 -3.10 2.02 9.07
C GLY A 72 -4.41 1.40 9.54
N ALA A 73 -5.54 1.98 9.15
CA ALA A 73 -6.86 1.53 9.56
C ALA A 73 -7.28 0.20 8.91
N SER A 74 -8.15 -0.54 9.60
CA SER A 74 -8.79 -1.76 9.12
C SER A 74 -10.26 -1.52 8.78
N GLY A 75 -10.80 -2.25 7.82
CA GLY A 75 -12.21 -2.18 7.44
C GLY A 75 -12.42 -2.50 5.97
N THR A 76 -13.49 -1.95 5.42
CA THR A 76 -13.78 -2.00 3.99
C THR A 76 -14.16 -0.61 3.51
N GLN A 77 -13.48 -0.12 2.48
CA GLN A 77 -13.76 1.17 1.85
C GLN A 77 -13.86 1.02 0.34
N VAL A 78 -14.62 1.92 -0.28
CA VAL A 78 -14.80 2.02 -1.73
C VAL A 78 -14.28 3.38 -2.17
N GLY A 79 -13.62 3.44 -3.32
CA GLY A 79 -13.11 4.69 -3.87
C GLY A 79 -12.59 4.51 -5.29
N GLU A 80 -12.42 5.62 -5.99
CA GLU A 80 -11.81 5.63 -7.32
C GLU A 80 -10.30 5.42 -7.20
N VAL A 81 -9.74 4.47 -7.95
CA VAL A 81 -8.30 4.21 -7.95
C VAL A 81 -7.61 5.11 -8.97
N VAL A 82 -6.76 5.99 -8.45
CA VAL A 82 -5.91 6.89 -9.23
C VAL A 82 -4.45 6.57 -8.96
N PHE A 83 -3.54 6.99 -9.84
CA PHE A 83 -2.11 6.82 -9.61
C PHE A 83 -1.38 8.16 -9.65
N ASN A 84 -0.35 8.28 -8.80
CA ASN A 84 0.51 9.46 -8.73
C ASN A 84 1.98 9.07 -9.05
N THR A 85 2.61 9.87 -9.91
CA THR A 85 4.00 9.69 -10.37
C THR A 85 5.05 10.42 -9.54
N SER A 86 4.62 11.17 -8.52
CA SER A 86 5.52 11.84 -7.59
C SER A 86 6.42 10.84 -6.88
N LEU A 87 7.72 11.15 -6.90
CA LEU A 87 8.74 10.32 -6.26
C LEU A 87 8.93 10.69 -4.77
N THR A 88 8.60 11.92 -4.41
CA THR A 88 8.72 12.49 -3.07
C THR A 88 7.44 13.23 -2.73
N GLY A 89 7.33 13.70 -1.49
CA GLY A 89 6.19 14.51 -1.05
C GLY A 89 4.91 13.68 -0.90
N TYR A 90 5.04 12.44 -0.40
CA TYR A 90 3.86 11.60 -0.21
C TYR A 90 2.94 12.16 0.87
N GLN A 91 3.45 12.88 1.86
CA GLN A 91 2.62 13.39 2.95
C GLN A 91 1.69 14.52 2.48
N GLU A 92 2.22 15.40 1.66
CA GLU A 92 1.54 16.49 1.00
C GLU A 92 0.41 15.93 0.12
N ILE A 93 0.70 14.86 -0.64
CA ILE A 93 -0.33 14.12 -1.41
C ILE A 93 -1.39 13.50 -0.50
N LEU A 94 -1.01 13.01 0.69
CA LEU A 94 -1.98 12.42 1.61
C LEU A 94 -2.93 13.45 2.24
N THR A 95 -2.51 14.71 2.29
CA THR A 95 -3.27 15.80 2.90
C THR A 95 -3.93 16.70 1.87
N ASP A 96 -3.68 16.50 0.58
CA ASP A 96 -4.34 17.24 -0.50
C ASP A 96 -5.86 16.91 -0.55
N PRO A 97 -6.74 17.92 -0.39
CA PRO A 97 -8.19 17.76 -0.48
C PRO A 97 -8.69 17.17 -1.81
N SER A 98 -7.92 17.33 -2.88
CA SER A 98 -8.28 16.89 -4.23
C SER A 98 -8.45 15.37 -4.35
N TYR A 99 -7.84 14.60 -3.42
CA TYR A 99 -7.96 13.14 -3.39
C TYR A 99 -9.13 12.63 -2.55
N ALA A 100 -10.05 13.49 -2.12
CA ALA A 100 -11.23 13.08 -1.35
C ALA A 100 -11.99 11.93 -2.03
N GLY A 101 -12.18 10.83 -1.31
CA GLY A 101 -12.89 9.64 -1.84
C GLY A 101 -12.08 8.80 -2.85
N GLN A 102 -10.80 9.09 -3.04
CA GLN A 102 -9.94 8.37 -3.97
C GLN A 102 -8.93 7.46 -3.24
N PHE A 103 -8.56 6.38 -3.91
CA PHE A 103 -7.44 5.52 -3.56
C PHE A 103 -6.21 5.93 -4.36
N VAL A 104 -5.23 6.51 -3.68
CA VAL A 104 -4.01 7.00 -4.30
C VAL A 104 -2.98 5.88 -4.37
N LEU A 105 -2.66 5.47 -5.59
CA LEU A 105 -1.59 4.52 -5.87
C LEU A 105 -0.28 5.26 -6.16
N MET A 106 0.73 5.03 -5.34
CA MET A 106 2.05 5.61 -5.54
C MET A 106 2.87 4.74 -6.47
N THR A 107 3.40 5.34 -7.54
CA THR A 107 4.30 4.63 -8.45
C THR A 107 5.71 4.48 -7.88
N ASN A 108 6.14 5.38 -6.97
CA ASN A 108 7.38 5.20 -6.23
C ASN A 108 7.26 3.95 -5.34
N PRO A 109 8.16 2.96 -5.47
CA PRO A 109 8.02 1.71 -4.75
C PRO A 109 8.24 1.84 -3.24
N HIS A 110 9.07 2.79 -2.79
CA HIS A 110 9.42 2.96 -1.38
C HIS A 110 8.72 4.18 -0.79
N ILE A 111 7.69 3.93 0.02
CA ILE A 111 6.90 4.98 0.69
C ILE A 111 7.06 4.85 2.20
N GLY A 112 7.10 5.98 2.90
CA GLY A 112 7.30 6.04 4.36
C GLY A 112 8.76 6.16 4.79
N ASN A 113 9.72 6.33 3.88
CA ASN A 113 11.15 6.45 4.21
C ASN A 113 11.49 7.69 5.05
N THR A 114 10.79 8.81 4.85
CA THR A 114 10.97 10.04 5.63
C THR A 114 10.06 10.11 6.86
N GLY A 115 9.17 9.13 7.03
CA GLY A 115 8.02 9.17 7.93
C GLY A 115 7.18 10.44 7.76
N VAL A 116 6.60 10.94 8.85
CA VAL A 116 5.64 12.04 8.81
C VAL A 116 6.05 13.14 9.81
N ASN A 117 5.81 14.39 9.45
CA ASN A 117 5.94 15.57 10.31
C ASN A 117 4.65 16.41 10.25
N PHE A 118 4.56 17.53 10.95
CA PHE A 118 3.34 18.35 10.95
C PHE A 118 3.44 19.58 10.03
N ASP A 119 4.65 19.94 9.57
CA ASP A 119 4.85 21.12 8.73
C ASP A 119 4.58 20.82 7.25
N ASP A 120 4.64 19.54 6.84
CA ASP A 120 4.34 19.07 5.47
C ASP A 120 2.84 18.67 5.31
N GLU A 121 1.94 19.10 6.21
CA GLU A 121 0.49 18.91 6.05
C GLU A 121 -0.11 20.07 5.23
N GLU A 122 -0.62 19.78 4.03
CA GLU A 122 -1.23 20.79 3.13
C GLU A 122 -2.67 21.16 3.55
N SER A 123 -3.26 20.41 4.48
CA SER A 123 -4.61 20.66 4.95
C SER A 123 -4.85 20.12 6.36
N ARG A 124 -6.05 20.39 6.89
CA ARG A 124 -6.48 20.01 8.24
C ARG A 124 -6.48 18.49 8.52
N GLN A 125 -6.54 17.64 7.50
CA GLN A 125 -6.64 16.19 7.66
C GLN A 125 -6.24 15.44 6.39
N CYS A 126 -6.09 14.12 6.48
CA CYS A 126 -6.00 13.29 5.28
C CYS A 126 -7.38 13.15 4.63
N PHE A 127 -7.48 13.50 3.35
CA PHE A 127 -8.75 13.44 2.62
C PHE A 127 -8.91 12.18 1.76
N LEU A 128 -7.82 11.53 1.35
CA LEU A 128 -7.91 10.28 0.60
C LEU A 128 -8.67 9.18 1.36
N ALA A 129 -9.31 8.29 0.62
CA ALA A 129 -9.94 7.11 1.20
C ALA A 129 -8.90 6.03 1.51
N GLY A 130 -7.84 5.92 0.72
CA GLY A 130 -6.84 4.87 0.91
C GLY A 130 -5.55 5.04 0.12
N LEU A 131 -4.50 4.41 0.62
CA LEU A 131 -3.15 4.49 0.07
C LEU A 131 -2.70 3.12 -0.45
N VAL A 132 -2.26 3.05 -1.71
CA VAL A 132 -1.77 1.81 -2.35
C VAL A 132 -0.30 1.95 -2.71
N ILE A 133 0.56 1.11 -2.14
CA ILE A 133 2.02 1.20 -2.32
C ILE A 133 2.66 -0.16 -2.63
N ARG A 134 3.87 -0.14 -3.19
CA ARG A 134 4.63 -1.38 -3.42
C ARG A 134 5.29 -1.88 -2.15
N SER A 135 6.02 -1.02 -1.45
CA SER A 135 6.77 -1.36 -0.23
C SER A 135 6.63 -0.24 0.79
N LEU A 136 6.17 -0.60 1.98
CA LEU A 136 6.28 0.25 3.15
C LEU A 136 7.72 0.20 3.68
N SER A 137 8.28 1.36 4.05
CA SER A 137 9.60 1.39 4.68
C SER A 137 9.55 0.77 6.07
N ILE A 138 10.48 -0.16 6.35
CA ILE A 138 10.59 -0.80 7.68
C ILE A 138 11.12 0.19 8.73
N SER A 139 11.98 1.12 8.30
CA SER A 139 12.59 2.14 9.14
C SER A 139 12.45 3.49 8.47
N THR A 140 12.18 4.51 9.26
CA THR A 140 12.13 5.91 8.83
C THR A 140 13.43 6.60 9.22
N SER A 141 13.97 7.42 8.32
CA SER A 141 15.21 8.17 8.54
C SER A 141 15.11 9.55 7.91
N ASN A 142 14.71 10.51 8.72
CA ASN A 142 14.70 11.93 8.37
C ASN A 142 14.85 12.73 9.67
N TRP A 143 15.58 13.85 9.63
CA TRP A 143 15.78 14.70 10.82
C TRP A 143 14.49 15.42 11.26
N ARG A 144 13.54 15.62 10.34
CA ARG A 144 12.21 16.21 10.59
C ARG A 144 11.18 15.21 11.07
N TYR A 145 11.49 13.91 11.02
CA TYR A 145 10.59 12.82 11.38
C TYR A 145 9.98 13.00 12.78
N LYS A 146 8.66 12.87 12.89
CA LYS A 146 7.93 12.83 14.16
C LYS A 146 7.24 11.50 14.39
N GLU A 147 6.57 10.95 13.37
CA GLU A 147 5.75 9.74 13.50
C GLU A 147 5.86 8.82 12.28
N THR A 148 5.62 7.51 12.47
CA THR A 148 5.63 6.55 11.37
C THR A 148 4.39 6.75 10.49
N LEU A 149 4.52 6.42 9.20
CA LEU A 149 3.40 6.53 8.27
C LEU A 149 2.23 5.62 8.67
N GLY A 150 2.50 4.43 9.22
CA GLY A 150 1.46 3.50 9.67
C GLY A 150 0.63 4.09 10.82
N ASP A 151 1.30 4.57 11.86
CA ASP A 151 0.64 5.17 13.04
C ASP A 151 -0.14 6.43 12.65
N TYR A 152 0.42 7.22 11.73
CA TYR A 152 -0.21 8.44 11.23
C TYR A 152 -1.54 8.18 10.52
N LEU A 153 -1.58 7.16 9.65
CA LEU A 153 -2.80 6.76 8.94
C LEU A 153 -3.81 6.08 9.86
N GLU A 154 -3.35 5.27 10.83
CA GLU A 154 -4.23 4.63 11.81
C GLU A 154 -4.97 5.67 12.67
N LYS A 155 -4.27 6.69 13.17
CA LYS A 155 -4.87 7.80 13.94
C LYS A 155 -5.95 8.57 13.16
N ARG A 156 -5.82 8.63 11.83
CA ARG A 156 -6.74 9.34 10.93
C ARG A 156 -7.78 8.41 10.28
N ASN A 157 -7.81 7.15 10.70
CA ASN A 157 -8.72 6.13 10.16
C ASN A 157 -8.60 5.93 8.64
N ILE A 158 -7.39 6.07 8.10
CA ILE A 158 -7.10 5.89 6.66
C ILE A 158 -6.51 4.51 6.43
N MET A 159 -7.03 3.82 5.41
CA MET A 159 -6.58 2.48 5.05
C MET A 159 -5.36 2.54 4.13
N GLY A 160 -4.33 1.76 4.45
CA GLY A 160 -3.16 1.56 3.60
C GLY A 160 -2.99 0.11 3.20
N ILE A 161 -2.57 -0.14 1.96
CA ILE A 161 -2.13 -1.47 1.52
C ILE A 161 -0.75 -1.44 0.85
N TYR A 162 0.06 -2.45 1.12
CA TYR A 162 1.40 -2.63 0.56
C TYR A 162 1.63 -4.05 0.04
N ASP A 163 2.78 -4.26 -0.64
CA ASP A 163 3.15 -5.51 -1.31
C ASP A 163 2.28 -5.86 -2.53
N VAL A 164 1.77 -4.83 -3.21
CA VAL A 164 1.00 -4.95 -4.47
C VAL A 164 1.87 -4.58 -5.66
N ASP A 165 1.66 -5.21 -6.82
CA ASP A 165 2.29 -4.78 -8.06
C ASP A 165 1.66 -3.46 -8.56
N THR A 166 2.14 -2.35 -7.99
CA THR A 166 1.68 -1.00 -8.34
C THR A 166 1.92 -0.70 -9.82
N ARG A 167 2.98 -1.25 -10.43
CA ARG A 167 3.26 -1.05 -11.86
C ARG A 167 2.24 -1.73 -12.75
N ALA A 168 1.81 -2.95 -12.41
CA ALA A 168 0.76 -3.63 -13.14
C ALA A 168 -0.57 -2.88 -13.06
N ILE A 169 -0.94 -2.40 -11.88
CA ILE A 169 -2.15 -1.59 -11.68
C ILE A 169 -2.06 -0.27 -12.44
N THR A 170 -0.94 0.46 -12.36
CA THR A 170 -0.77 1.71 -13.12
C THR A 170 -0.91 1.48 -14.64
N ARG A 171 -0.39 0.35 -15.16
CA ARG A 171 -0.56 0.03 -16.59
C ARG A 171 -2.03 -0.22 -16.94
N ARG A 172 -2.77 -0.88 -16.05
CA ARG A 172 -4.21 -1.11 -16.18
C ARG A 172 -4.97 0.22 -16.23
N LEU A 173 -4.76 1.09 -15.24
CA LEU A 173 -5.38 2.41 -15.15
C LEU A 173 -5.06 3.30 -16.37
N ARG A 174 -3.86 3.16 -16.95
CA ARG A 174 -3.51 3.88 -18.18
C ARG A 174 -4.21 3.36 -19.44
N GLN A 175 -4.68 2.12 -19.44
CA GLN A 175 -5.37 1.50 -20.56
C GLN A 175 -6.88 1.70 -20.47
N ASP A 176 -7.44 1.45 -19.28
CA ASP A 176 -8.89 1.37 -19.06
C ASP A 176 -9.46 2.67 -18.47
N GLY A 177 -8.62 3.59 -18.00
CA GLY A 177 -9.04 4.80 -17.28
C GLY A 177 -8.96 4.60 -15.77
N SER A 178 -9.50 5.56 -15.01
CA SER A 178 -9.71 5.35 -13.58
C SER A 178 -10.77 4.28 -13.36
N LEU A 179 -10.53 3.42 -12.37
CA LEU A 179 -11.38 2.27 -12.07
C LEU A 179 -11.87 2.39 -10.63
N ILE A 180 -13.12 2.01 -10.37
CA ILE A 180 -13.59 1.91 -8.99
C ILE A 180 -12.97 0.69 -8.33
N GLY A 181 -12.43 0.91 -7.14
CA GLY A 181 -11.80 -0.11 -6.31
C GLY A 181 -12.48 -0.24 -4.96
N VAL A 182 -12.36 -1.43 -4.38
CA VAL A 182 -12.72 -1.73 -3.00
C VAL A 182 -11.50 -2.27 -2.28
N LEU A 183 -11.13 -1.59 -1.20
CA LEU A 183 -10.10 -2.04 -0.26
C LEU A 183 -10.79 -2.74 0.90
N SER A 184 -10.42 -3.98 1.19
CA SER A 184 -10.95 -4.71 2.33
C SER A 184 -9.87 -5.49 3.06
N THR A 185 -9.84 -5.35 4.39
CA THR A 185 -9.04 -6.17 5.31
C THR A 185 -9.86 -7.26 5.97
N GLU A 186 -11.17 -7.30 5.72
CA GLU A 186 -12.08 -8.27 6.32
C GLU A 186 -12.02 -9.59 5.54
N GLN A 187 -11.84 -10.71 6.24
CA GLN A 187 -11.85 -12.06 5.65
C GLN A 187 -13.27 -12.63 5.52
N SER A 188 -14.27 -11.99 6.12
CA SER A 188 -15.67 -12.43 6.07
C SER A 188 -16.31 -12.26 4.69
N LYS A 189 -15.88 -11.24 3.93
CA LYS A 189 -16.47 -10.91 2.62
C LYS A 189 -15.86 -11.74 1.50
N THR A 190 -16.67 -12.20 0.56
CA THR A 190 -16.16 -12.91 -0.62
C THR A 190 -15.64 -11.94 -1.68
N ASP A 191 -14.83 -12.43 -2.61
CA ASP A 191 -14.29 -11.58 -3.69
C ASP A 191 -15.43 -11.06 -4.59
N GLU A 192 -16.51 -11.83 -4.74
CA GLU A 192 -17.70 -11.47 -5.50
C GLU A 192 -18.49 -10.33 -4.86
N GLU A 193 -18.64 -10.34 -3.53
CA GLU A 193 -19.29 -9.24 -2.80
C GLU A 193 -18.50 -7.94 -2.93
N LEU A 194 -17.17 -8.01 -2.87
CA LEU A 194 -16.30 -6.85 -3.08
C LEU A 194 -16.41 -6.30 -4.52
N LEU A 195 -16.55 -7.19 -5.50
CA LEU A 195 -16.74 -6.83 -6.91
C LEU A 195 -18.12 -6.21 -7.18
N GLU A 196 -19.17 -6.70 -6.50
CA GLU A 196 -20.49 -6.09 -6.59
C GLU A 196 -20.48 -4.68 -5.99
N MET A 197 -19.81 -4.50 -4.85
CA MET A 197 -19.62 -3.18 -4.25
C MET A 197 -18.88 -2.22 -5.18
N SER A 198 -17.78 -2.64 -5.83
CA SER A 198 -17.04 -1.77 -6.76
C SER A 198 -17.90 -1.33 -7.95
N ARG A 199 -18.77 -2.20 -8.47
CA ARG A 199 -19.65 -1.89 -9.60
C ARG A 199 -20.86 -1.03 -9.23
N SER A 200 -21.25 -1.02 -7.96
CA SER A 200 -22.41 -0.27 -7.47
C SER A 200 -22.10 1.19 -7.13
N TRP A 201 -20.82 1.53 -6.95
CA TRP A 201 -20.37 2.86 -6.58
C TRP A 201 -19.86 3.61 -7.80
N ASP A 202 -20.18 4.89 -7.90
CA ASP A 202 -19.67 5.80 -8.92
C ASP A 202 -19.31 7.12 -8.27
N ILE A 203 -18.21 7.72 -8.72
CA ILE A 203 -17.78 9.05 -8.27
C ILE A 203 -18.53 10.15 -9.03
N VAL A 204 -19.03 9.86 -10.23
CA VAL A 204 -19.72 10.84 -11.07
C VAL A 204 -21.04 11.23 -10.41
N GLY A 205 -21.13 12.51 -10.02
CA GLY A 205 -22.31 13.07 -9.35
C GLY A 205 -22.25 13.07 -7.83
N VAL A 206 -21.15 12.59 -7.23
CA VAL A 206 -20.88 12.78 -5.80
C VAL A 206 -20.30 14.17 -5.56
N ASP A 207 -20.95 14.96 -4.71
CA ASP A 207 -20.42 16.24 -4.28
C ASP A 207 -19.35 16.03 -3.20
N LEU A 208 -18.09 16.08 -3.61
CA LEU A 208 -16.91 15.99 -2.73
C LEU A 208 -16.47 17.36 -2.21
N ILE A 209 -16.82 18.43 -2.93
CA ILE A 209 -16.42 19.81 -2.64
C ILE A 209 -17.00 20.26 -1.29
N SER A 210 -18.28 20.00 -1.06
CA SER A 210 -18.92 20.37 0.21
C SER A 210 -18.34 19.65 1.43
N GLY A 211 -17.71 18.48 1.24
CA GLY A 211 -17.03 17.74 2.29
C GLY A 211 -15.66 18.31 2.67
N VAL A 212 -14.97 18.94 1.72
CA VAL A 212 -13.62 19.47 1.93
C VAL A 212 -13.59 20.97 2.23
N SER A 213 -14.49 21.73 1.60
CA SER A 213 -14.56 23.19 1.67
C SER A 213 -14.83 23.73 3.10
N CYS A 214 -14.51 25.01 3.29
CA CYS A 214 -14.72 25.71 4.55
C CYS A 214 -16.20 26.02 4.80
N LYS A 215 -16.64 25.90 6.07
CA LYS A 215 -18.04 26.15 6.45
C LYS A 215 -18.41 27.63 6.49
N THR A 216 -17.42 28.47 6.74
CA THR A 216 -17.56 29.92 6.89
C THR A 216 -16.35 30.59 6.28
N PRO A 217 -16.52 31.73 5.57
CA PRO A 217 -15.40 32.51 5.07
C PRO A 217 -14.47 32.90 6.22
N TYR A 218 -13.17 32.83 5.97
CA TYR A 218 -12.13 33.26 6.90
C TYR A 218 -11.04 34.03 6.14
N GLU A 219 -10.26 34.81 6.88
CA GLU A 219 -9.15 35.57 6.33
C GLU A 219 -7.85 34.77 6.50
N TRP A 220 -7.16 34.50 5.40
CA TRP A 220 -5.82 33.91 5.44
C TRP A 220 -4.78 35.04 5.49
N VAL A 221 -4.18 35.25 6.67
CA VAL A 221 -3.17 36.30 6.91
C VAL A 221 -1.76 35.72 7.04
N ASP A 222 -1.67 34.40 7.22
CA ASP A 222 -0.41 33.72 7.50
C ASP A 222 0.52 33.76 6.28
N LYS A 223 1.77 34.15 6.54
CA LYS A 223 2.83 34.15 5.53
C LYS A 223 3.53 32.80 5.56
N THR A 224 4.07 32.40 4.41
CA THR A 224 5.03 31.32 4.34
C THR A 224 6.22 31.63 5.26
N ASP A 225 6.60 30.68 6.11
CA ASP A 225 7.75 30.86 6.99
C ASP A 225 9.04 31.07 6.19
N LEU A 226 9.99 31.81 6.77
CA LEU A 226 11.26 32.16 6.11
C LEU A 226 12.06 30.93 5.67
N GLU A 227 11.90 29.80 6.35
CA GLU A 227 12.56 28.54 5.98
C GLU A 227 11.98 27.88 4.72
N TRP A 228 10.75 28.25 4.35
CA TRP A 228 10.02 27.79 3.17
C TRP A 228 9.96 28.84 2.05
N GLU A 229 10.46 30.05 2.29
CA GLU A 229 10.40 31.15 1.34
C GLU A 229 11.47 30.99 0.24
N PHE A 230 11.01 30.73 -0.98
CA PHE A 230 11.90 30.50 -2.13
C PHE A 230 12.61 31.77 -2.63
N ASN A 231 12.08 32.95 -2.34
CA ASN A 231 12.60 34.22 -2.83
C ASN A 231 12.61 35.27 -1.70
N THR A 232 13.81 35.58 -1.21
CA THR A 232 14.06 36.59 -0.17
C THR A 232 14.27 38.00 -0.72
N ASP A 233 14.34 38.15 -2.05
CA ASP A 233 14.54 39.46 -2.68
C ASP A 233 13.21 40.23 -2.70
N GLY A 234 13.18 41.31 -1.93
CA GLY A 234 12.00 42.13 -1.66
C GLY A 234 11.25 42.55 -2.92
N ARG A 235 10.10 41.93 -3.16
CA ARG A 235 9.13 42.41 -4.15
C ARG A 235 8.56 43.74 -3.67
N ASP A 236 8.37 44.68 -4.59
CA ASP A 236 7.63 45.92 -4.34
C ASP A 236 6.30 45.60 -3.64
N ALA A 237 6.10 46.18 -2.47
CA ALA A 237 4.98 45.90 -1.57
C ALA A 237 3.66 46.48 -2.11
N LYS A 238 3.12 45.86 -3.16
CA LYS A 238 1.72 46.07 -3.57
C LYS A 238 0.84 45.12 -2.77
N SER A 239 -0.03 45.68 -1.93
CA SER A 239 -1.08 44.91 -1.27
C SER A 239 -2.19 44.61 -2.26
N PHE A 240 -2.50 43.33 -2.42
CA PHE A 240 -3.66 42.87 -3.18
C PHE A 240 -4.67 42.27 -2.21
N HIS A 241 -5.95 42.55 -2.42
CA HIS A 241 -7.02 41.80 -1.77
C HIS A 241 -7.48 40.73 -2.75
N VAL A 242 -7.20 39.48 -2.42
CA VAL A 242 -7.52 38.31 -3.25
C VAL A 242 -8.58 37.50 -2.54
N CYS A 243 -9.69 37.22 -3.22
CA CYS A 243 -10.70 36.28 -2.72
C CYS A 243 -10.41 34.91 -3.34
N GLY A 244 -9.92 33.98 -2.54
CA GLY A 244 -9.82 32.57 -2.90
C GLY A 244 -11.14 31.86 -2.66
N LEU A 245 -11.57 31.03 -3.61
CA LEU A 245 -12.65 30.07 -3.40
C LEU A 245 -12.02 28.73 -3.01
N GLU A 246 -12.38 28.23 -1.85
CA GLU A 246 -11.94 26.92 -1.35
C GLU A 246 -12.92 25.86 -1.86
N PHE A 247 -12.47 25.04 -2.80
CA PHE A 247 -13.23 23.93 -3.39
C PHE A 247 -12.79 22.60 -2.80
#